data_AF-A0AAW0LVV1-F1
#
_entry.id   AF-A0AAW0LVV1-F1
#
_cell.length_a   1.000
_cell.length_b   1.000
_cell.length_c   1.000
_cell.angle_alpha   90.00
_cell.angle_beta   90.00
_cell.angle_gamma   90.00
#
_symmetry.space_group_name_H-M   'P 1'
#
loop_
_entity.id
_entity.type
_entity.pdbx_description
1 polymer ?
#
loop_
_entity_poly.entity_id
_entity_poly.type
_entity_poly.pdbx_seq_one_letter_code
_entity_poly.pdbx_strand_id
1 'polypeptide(L)'
;MQCKAPGEEIAHKTALTILNKLSNYSWDTKAVLTLAAFALDYGEFWQIAQAPASDQLAKSVGTLRRVPILLKRPTLQKHRQSLVELNNVIKATNVEQHTKK
;
A
#
# COMPACT_ATOMS: atom_id res chain seq x y z
N MET A 1 1.07 -34.36 -8.34
CA MET A 1 0.13 -33.94 -7.27
C MET A 1 -0.28 -32.51 -7.55
N GLN A 2 -1.57 -32.22 -7.72
CA GLN A 2 -2.03 -30.84 -7.92
C GLN A 2 -2.13 -30.15 -6.56
N CYS A 3 -1.22 -29.22 -6.28
CA CYS A 3 -1.33 -28.32 -5.14
C CYS A 3 -2.49 -27.36 -5.40
N LYS A 4 -3.69 -27.70 -4.94
CA LYS A 4 -4.78 -26.74 -4.85
C LYS A 4 -4.45 -25.79 -3.71
N ALA A 5 -4.30 -24.50 -4.00
CA ALA A 5 -3.95 -23.52 -2.99
C ALA A 5 -5.03 -23.52 -1.89
N PRO A 6 -4.70 -23.87 -0.63
CA PRO A 6 -5.65 -23.80 0.48
C PRO A 6 -6.14 -22.37 0.74
N GLY A 7 -5.46 -21.37 0.15
CA GLY A 7 -5.64 -19.96 0.43
C GLY A 7 -6.95 -19.36 -0.08
N GLU A 8 -7.61 -19.91 -1.11
CA GLU A 8 -8.80 -19.26 -1.68
C GLU A 8 -10.02 -19.36 -0.75
N GLU A 9 -10.29 -20.56 -0.21
CA GLU A 9 -11.38 -20.76 0.75
C GLU A 9 -11.13 -20.00 2.05
N ILE A 10 -9.87 -20.00 2.52
CA ILE A 10 -9.46 -19.28 3.72
C ILE A 10 -9.61 -17.77 3.50
N ALA A 11 -9.11 -17.23 2.38
CA ALA A 11 -9.23 -15.82 2.05
C ALA A 11 -10.70 -15.38 1.93
N HIS A 12 -11.56 -16.21 1.33
CA HIS A 12 -12.99 -15.95 1.23
C HIS A 12 -13.66 -15.89 2.61
N LYS A 13 -13.42 -16.88 3.48
CA LYS A 13 -13.94 -16.90 4.85
C LYS A 13 -13.44 -15.71 5.67
N THR A 14 -12.16 -15.37 5.55
CA THR A 14 -11.57 -14.21 6.23
C THR A 14 -12.20 -12.91 5.73
N ALA A 15 -12.37 -12.74 4.42
CA ALA A 15 -13.01 -11.57 3.84
C ALA A 15 -14.46 -11.39 4.34
N LEU A 16 -15.26 -12.46 4.37
CA LEU A 16 -16.62 -12.43 4.91
C LEU A 16 -16.65 -12.09 6.40
N THR A 17 -15.71 -12.63 7.18
CA THR A 17 -15.61 -12.32 8.62
C THR A 17 -15.32 -10.83 8.84
N ILE A 18 -14.43 -10.25 8.03
CA ILE A 18 -14.14 -8.81 8.06
C ILE A 18 -15.37 -8.02 7.64
N LEU A 19 -16.04 -8.39 6.55
CA LEU A 19 -17.25 -7.70 6.08
C LEU A 19 -18.37 -7.70 7.14
N ASN A 20 -18.59 -8.84 7.80
CA ASN A 20 -19.57 -8.95 8.88
C ASN A 20 -19.17 -8.14 10.11
N LYS A 21 -17.88 -8.09 10.48
CA LYS A 21 -17.41 -7.17 11.53
C LYS A 21 -17.67 -5.72 11.15
N LEU A 22 -17.57 -5.41 9.86
CA LEU A 22 -17.75 -4.06 9.36
C LEU A 22 -19.22 -3.68 9.14
N SER A 23 -20.15 -4.62 9.09
CA SER A 23 -21.54 -4.39 8.66
C SER A 23 -22.25 -3.30 9.47
N ASN A 24 -21.99 -3.29 10.78
CA ASN A 24 -22.65 -2.42 11.76
C ASN A 24 -22.02 -1.02 11.86
N TYR A 25 -20.88 -0.79 11.20
CA TYR A 25 -20.30 0.55 11.14
C TYR A 25 -21.09 1.45 10.19
N SER A 26 -21.14 2.74 10.52
CA SER A 26 -21.64 3.76 9.61
C SER A 26 -20.81 3.79 8.32
N TRP A 27 -21.39 4.38 7.27
CA TRP A 27 -20.69 4.58 6.01
C TRP A 27 -19.40 5.40 6.17
N ASP A 28 -19.42 6.40 7.05
CA ASP A 28 -18.25 7.23 7.35
C ASP A 28 -17.12 6.40 7.96
N THR A 29 -17.42 5.54 8.94
CA THR A 29 -16.41 4.68 9.57
C THR A 29 -15.85 3.66 8.57
N LYS A 30 -16.69 3.08 7.71
CA LYS A 30 -16.22 2.18 6.64
C LYS A 30 -15.28 2.92 5.68
N ALA A 31 -15.60 4.15 5.31
CA ALA A 31 -14.75 4.97 4.44
C ALA A 31 -13.40 5.29 5.10
N VAL A 32 -13.39 5.69 6.37
CA VAL A 32 -12.16 5.96 7.14
C VAL A 32 -11.30 4.71 7.27
N LEU A 33 -11.89 3.56 7.59
CA LEU A 33 -11.15 2.29 7.69
C LEU A 33 -10.57 1.86 6.34
N THR A 34 -11.33 2.00 5.25
CA THR A 34 -10.85 1.70 3.90
C THR A 34 -9.69 2.62 3.51
N LEU A 35 -9.81 3.92 3.81
CA LEU A 35 -8.76 4.90 3.54
C LEU A 35 -7.50 4.61 4.37
N ALA A 36 -7.65 4.25 5.65
CA ALA A 36 -6.53 3.88 6.50
C ALA A 36 -5.82 2.61 6.01
N ALA A 37 -6.56 1.57 5.65
CA ALA A 37 -6.00 0.36 5.06
C ALA A 37 -5.26 0.67 3.75
N PHE A 38 -5.89 1.45 2.87
CA PHE A 38 -5.25 1.89 1.63
C PHE A 38 -3.97 2.69 1.87
N ALA A 39 -3.96 3.61 2.84
CA ALA A 39 -2.78 4.40 3.16
C ALA A 39 -1.62 3.54 3.68
N LEU A 40 -1.91 2.51 4.47
CA LEU A 40 -0.91 1.55 4.95
C LEU A 40 -0.30 0.75 3.79
N ASP A 41 -1.14 0.16 2.94
CA ASP A 41 -0.70 -0.62 1.79
C ASP A 41 0.10 0.23 0.78
N TYR A 42 -0.38 1.46 0.53
CA TYR A 42 0.28 2.42 -0.36
C TYR A 42 1.63 2.89 0.20
N GLY A 43 1.70 3.17 1.51
CA GLY A 43 2.95 3.59 2.16
C GLY A 43 4.05 2.56 2.01
N GLU A 44 3.76 1.30 2.32
CA GLU A 44 4.69 0.18 2.14
C GLU A 44 5.12 0.03 0.66
N PHE A 45 4.15 0.09 -0.26
CA PHE A 45 4.43 0.02 -1.70
C PHE A 45 5.37 1.15 -2.14
N TRP A 46 5.09 2.38 -1.75
CA TRP A 46 5.84 3.56 -2.19
C TRP A 46 7.23 3.64 -1.56
N GLN A 47 7.39 3.12 -0.34
CA GLN A 47 8.69 2.98 0.31
C GLN A 47 9.58 1.99 -0.46
N ILE A 48 9.05 0.82 -0.80
CA ILE A 48 9.79 -0.18 -1.59
C ILE A 48 10.08 0.35 -3.01
N ALA A 49 9.14 1.07 -3.61
CA ALA A 49 9.30 1.67 -4.93
C ALA A 49 10.44 2.71 -5.02
N GLN A 50 10.75 3.37 -3.92
CA GLN A 50 11.81 4.38 -3.82
C GLN A 50 13.11 3.84 -3.21
N ALA A 51 13.14 2.58 -2.78
CA ALA A 51 14.30 2.02 -2.11
C ALA A 51 15.54 2.02 -3.04
N PRO A 52 16.74 2.31 -2.51
CA PRO A 52 17.98 2.23 -3.28
C PRO A 52 18.19 0.83 -3.87
N ALA A 53 18.79 0.76 -5.07
CA ALA A 53 19.06 -0.52 -5.73
C ALA A 53 20.05 -1.42 -4.96
N SER A 54 20.80 -0.85 -4.00
CA SER A 54 21.68 -1.56 -3.08
C SER A 54 20.93 -2.32 -1.97
N ASP A 55 19.66 -1.98 -1.71
CA ASP A 55 18.83 -2.68 -0.75
C ASP A 55 18.29 -3.97 -1.36
N GLN A 56 19.03 -5.07 -1.13
CA GLN A 56 18.70 -6.39 -1.63
C GLN A 56 17.39 -6.94 -1.04
N LEU A 57 17.03 -6.53 0.19
CA LEU A 57 15.77 -6.92 0.81
C LEU A 57 14.60 -6.20 0.11
N ALA A 58 14.67 -4.88 -0.03
CA ALA A 58 13.63 -4.13 -0.74
C ALA A 58 13.47 -4.62 -2.20
N LYS A 59 14.56 -5.01 -2.86
CA LYS A 59 14.52 -5.59 -4.21
C LYS A 59 13.78 -6.93 -4.25
N SER A 60 14.06 -7.83 -3.31
CA SER A 60 13.41 -9.15 -3.26
C SER A 60 11.93 -9.03 -2.88
N VAL A 61 11.60 -8.22 -1.86
CA VAL A 61 10.22 -7.93 -1.44
C VAL A 61 9.45 -7.21 -2.54
N GLY A 62 10.05 -6.23 -3.21
CA GLY A 62 9.45 -5.50 -4.32
C GLY A 62 9.15 -6.39 -5.52
N THR A 63 10.01 -7.38 -5.80
CA THR A 63 9.77 -8.39 -6.83
C THR A 63 8.59 -9.29 -6.45
N LEU A 64 8.54 -9.76 -5.20
CA LEU A 64 7.45 -10.59 -4.68
C LEU A 64 6.10 -9.86 -4.73
N ARG A 65 6.07 -8.59 -4.32
CA ARG A 65 4.89 -7.71 -4.39
C ARG A 65 4.63 -7.12 -5.79
N ARG A 66 5.41 -7.51 -6.81
CA ARG A 66 5.27 -7.09 -8.22
C ARG A 66 5.34 -5.57 -8.42
N VAL A 67 6.04 -4.85 -7.54
CA VAL A 67 6.21 -3.39 -7.59
C VAL A 67 6.72 -2.91 -8.96
N PRO A 68 7.72 -3.54 -9.60
CA PRO A 68 8.21 -3.10 -10.91
C PRO A 68 7.15 -3.21 -12.03
N ILE A 69 6.25 -4.18 -11.95
CA ILE A 69 5.18 -4.38 -12.94
C ILE A 69 4.09 -3.33 -12.73
N LEU A 70 3.73 -3.06 -11.47
CA LEU A 70 2.75 -2.04 -11.12
C LEU A 70 3.22 -0.64 -11.53
N LEU A 71 4.49 -0.30 -11.28
CA LEU A 71 5.08 0.97 -11.69
C LEU A 71 5.10 1.17 -13.20
N LYS A 72 5.16 0.09 -14.00
CA LYS A 72 5.12 0.17 -15.47
C LYS A 72 3.71 0.39 -16.04
N ARG A 73 2.64 0.33 -15.23
CA ARG A 73 1.29 0.55 -15.73
C ARG A 73 1.16 1.98 -16.28
N PRO A 74 0.53 2.18 -17.46
CA PRO A 74 0.40 3.50 -18.08
C PRO A 74 -0.26 4.55 -17.18
N THR A 75 -1.26 4.14 -16.40
CA THR A 75 -1.96 5.00 -15.44
C THR A 75 -1.03 5.49 -14.33
N LEU A 76 -0.24 4.60 -13.73
CA LEU A 76 0.72 4.98 -12.70
C LEU A 76 1.85 5.83 -13.27
N GLN A 77 2.32 5.55 -14.47
CA GLN A 77 3.33 6.38 -15.14
C GLN A 77 2.84 7.81 -15.37
N LYS A 78 1.58 7.98 -15.81
CA LYS A 78 0.97 9.30 -16.02
C LYS A 78 0.96 10.15 -14.74
N HIS A 79 0.78 9.52 -13.57
CA HIS A 79 0.66 10.22 -12.29
C HIS A 79 1.94 10.16 -11.44
N ARG A 80 2.99 9.48 -11.91
CA ARG A 80 4.21 9.21 -11.13
C ARG A 80 4.85 10.47 -10.59
N GLN A 81 4.95 11.50 -11.43
CA GLN A 81 5.58 12.76 -11.06
C GLN A 81 4.80 13.48 -9.95
N SER A 82 3.48 13.56 -10.07
CA SER A 82 2.60 14.14 -9.05
C SER A 82 2.66 13.39 -7.72
N LEU A 83 2.83 12.06 -7.74
CA LEU A 83 3.01 11.25 -6.53
C LEU A 83 4.37 11.51 -5.85
N VAL A 84 5.44 11.72 -6.62
CA VAL A 84 6.76 12.09 -6.09
C VAL A 84 6.70 13.48 -5.47
N GLU A 85 6.09 14.45 -6.14
CA GLU A 85 5.92 15.81 -5.63
C GLU A 85 5.13 15.85 -4.33
N LEU A 86 3.99 15.13 -4.29
CA LEU A 86 3.21 14.98 -3.07
C LEU A 86 4.04 14.42 -1.90
N ASN A 87 4.81 13.36 -2.16
CA ASN A 87 5.65 12.75 -1.12
C ASN A 87 6.76 13.70 -0.63
N ASN A 88 7.32 14.52 -1.51
CA ASN A 88 8.31 15.52 -1.14
C ASN A 88 7.71 16.62 -0.27
N VAL A 89 6.49 17.08 -0.59
CA VAL A 89 5.76 18.06 0.23
C VAL A 89 5.48 17.47 1.63
N ILE A 90 4.99 16.23 1.71
CA ILE A 90 4.73 15.54 3.00
C ILE A 90 6.00 15.45 3.85
N LYS A 91 7.14 15.10 3.23
CA LYS A 91 8.43 15.06 3.93
C LYS A 91 8.84 16.43 4.45
N ALA A 92 8.70 17.48 3.64
CA ALA A 92 9.03 18.85 4.04
C ALA A 92 8.17 19.31 5.22
N THR A 93 6.86 19.05 5.19
CA THR A 93 5.94 19.40 6.29
C THR A 93 6.20 18.60 7.57
N ASN A 94 6.67 17.35 7.46
CA ASN A 94 7.05 16.56 8.64
C ASN A 94 8.37 17.04 9.26
N VAL A 95 9.29 17.59 8.45
CA VAL A 95 10.57 18.14 8.94
C VAL A 95 10.35 19.44 9.72
N GLU A 96 9.41 20.30 9.31
CA GLU A 96 9.10 21.55 10.02
C GLU A 96 8.50 21.35 11.42
N GLN A 97 7.85 20.21 11.67
CA GLN A 97 7.31 19.86 12.99
C GLN A 97 8.42 19.46 13.98
N HIS A 98 9.58 19.00 13.51
CA HIS A 98 10.68 18.50 14.35
C HIS A 98 11.80 19.54 14.60
N THR A 99 11.89 20.62 13.84
CA THR A 99 12.93 21.66 13.99
C THR A 99 12.50 22.88 14.82
N LYS A 100 11.26 22.91 15.30
CA LYS A 100 10.71 23.99 16.15
C LYS A 100 10.64 23.67 17.66
N LYS A 101 11.34 22.63 18.12
CA LYS A 101 11.38 22.25 19.53
C LYS A 101 12.74 22.50 20.15
#